data_AF-A0A8C2KF85-F1
#
_entry.id   AF-A0A8C2KF85-F1
#
_cell.length_a   1.000
_cell.length_b   1.000
_cell.length_c   1.000
_cell.angle_alpha   90.00
_cell.angle_beta   90.00
_cell.angle_gamma   90.00
#
_symmetry.space_group_name_H-M   'P 1'
#
loop_
_entity.id
_entity.type
_entity.pdbx_description
1 polymer ?
#
loop_
_entity_poly.entity_id
_entity_poly.type
_entity_poly.pdbx_seq_one_letter_code
_entity_poly.pdbx_strand_id
1 'polypeptide(L)'
;MGSITVKISKEAIMSINSPKRLFNDKLKTKVYIAGLPDRNESLIKPINPRLDGCIRGWNLMNQDASEGVKEVFRQKESKHCYVHVEKGSFFSGEGLALFNIDYGSTNLWKLDVVMSIRPSSSTGVLFALVSNHSVPLSVAVVTQGPDDNLQFFMDGICVATLQSLMLCYPDRLVVEMKASADGLHITANSSSVSYSDSETLSMALSKLNSTMQGHVHTYIGGLPDLPLSVTPISAFYHGCLEINVNGQQLDFDEAASKDNSIKSHSCPPVSKA
;
A
#
# COMPACT_ATOMS: atom_id res chain seq x y z
N MET A 1 2.44 32.76 44.62
CA MET A 1 1.63 33.94 44.20
C MET A 1 2.25 34.40 42.90
N GLY A 2 1.46 34.55 41.83
CA GLY A 2 1.98 34.98 40.54
C GLY A 2 1.91 36.50 40.42
N SER A 3 2.84 37.10 39.68
CA SER A 3 2.75 38.50 39.27
C SER A 3 2.86 38.59 37.75
N ILE A 4 2.16 39.56 37.16
CA ILE A 4 2.30 39.90 35.74
C ILE A 4 3.17 41.14 35.66
N THR A 5 4.23 41.06 34.85
CA THR A 5 5.18 42.15 34.67
C THR A 5 4.99 42.76 33.29
N VAL A 6 4.59 44.03 33.25
CA VAL A 6 4.43 44.78 32.00
C VAL A 6 5.78 45.40 31.64
N LYS A 7 6.24 45.15 30.42
CA LYS A 7 7.49 45.69 29.88
C LYS A 7 7.22 46.63 28.71
N ILE A 8 7.83 47.82 28.72
CA ILE A 8 7.89 48.73 27.56
C ILE A 8 9.36 48.85 27.17
N SER A 9 9.66 48.72 25.87
CA SER A 9 11.04 48.75 25.36
C SER A 9 11.99 47.78 26.07
N LYS A 10 11.47 46.61 26.46
CA LYS A 10 12.18 45.54 27.20
C LYS A 10 12.51 45.83 28.67
N GLU A 11 12.18 47.01 29.19
CA GLU A 11 12.29 47.32 30.62
C GLU A 11 10.98 47.04 31.36
N ALA A 12 11.08 46.38 32.51
CA ALA A 12 9.95 46.11 33.39
C ALA A 12 9.58 47.35 34.18
N ILE A 13 8.44 47.95 33.83
CA ILE A 13 8.00 49.23 34.41
C ILE A 13 6.89 49.05 35.46
N MET A 14 6.24 47.88 35.50
CA MET A 14 5.17 47.62 36.47
C MET A 14 5.03 46.12 36.74
N SER A 15 4.86 45.77 38.02
CA SER A 15 4.52 44.41 38.45
C SER A 15 3.19 44.44 39.20
N ILE A 16 2.20 43.73 38.65
CA ILE A 16 0.86 43.64 39.23
C ILE A 16 0.76 42.28 39.91
N ASN A 17 0.53 42.29 41.22
CA ASN A 17 0.24 41.08 41.99
C ASN A 17 -1.08 40.50 41.50
N SER A 18 -1.06 39.33 40.86
CA SER A 18 -2.29 38.72 40.35
C SER A 18 -3.00 37.97 41.49
N PRO A 19 -4.29 38.26 41.77
CA PRO A 19 -5.08 37.40 42.63
C PRO A 19 -5.14 35.99 42.02
N LYS A 20 -5.09 34.97 42.87
CA LYS A 20 -4.87 33.53 42.57
C LYS A 20 -5.87 32.87 41.58
N ARG A 21 -6.82 33.61 40.98
CA ARG A 21 -7.87 33.08 40.09
C ARG A 21 -8.40 34.12 39.08
N LEU A 22 -7.54 34.66 38.21
CA LEU A 22 -8.00 35.48 37.06
C LEU A 22 -8.28 34.66 35.78
N PHE A 23 -7.98 33.36 35.79
CA PHE A 23 -8.34 32.45 34.70
C PHE A 23 -9.10 31.26 35.29
N ASN A 24 -10.43 31.38 35.34
CA ASN A 24 -11.32 30.24 35.57
C ASN A 24 -11.04 29.17 34.50
N ASP A 25 -11.21 27.90 34.88
CA ASP A 25 -11.02 26.70 34.05
C ASP A 25 -11.27 26.97 32.56
N LYS A 26 -10.19 27.09 31.78
CA LYS A 26 -10.31 27.15 30.32
C LYS A 26 -10.98 25.86 29.90
N LEU A 27 -12.21 25.95 29.40
CA LEU A 27 -12.83 24.88 28.62
C LEU A 27 -11.83 24.49 27.53
N LYS A 28 -11.23 23.31 27.68
CA LYS A 28 -10.25 22.79 26.72
C LYS A 28 -11.00 21.99 25.69
N THR A 29 -11.22 22.59 24.52
CA THR A 29 -11.70 21.85 23.34
C THR A 29 -10.50 21.23 22.64
N LYS A 30 -10.53 19.92 22.42
CA LYS A 30 -9.55 19.21 21.60
C LYS A 30 -10.18 18.87 20.26
N VAL A 31 -9.45 19.11 19.18
CA VAL A 31 -9.88 18.76 17.82
C VAL A 31 -8.82 17.84 17.23
N TYR A 32 -9.26 16.69 16.74
CA TYR A 32 -8.45 15.71 16.02
C TYR A 32 -8.89 15.71 14.57
N ILE A 33 -7.94 15.70 13.64
CA ILE A 33 -8.21 15.73 12.21
C ILE A 33 -7.71 14.41 11.62
N ALA A 34 -8.55 13.75 10.80
CA ALA A 34 -8.22 12.51 10.12
C ALA A 34 -7.69 11.41 11.05
N GLY A 35 -8.26 11.32 12.26
CA GLY A 35 -7.87 10.37 13.27
C GLY A 35 -8.74 10.51 14.52
N LEU A 36 -8.64 9.52 15.39
CA LEU A 36 -9.37 9.47 16.65
C LEU A 36 -8.43 9.76 17.83
N PRO A 37 -8.96 10.26 18.96
CA PRO A 37 -8.24 10.28 20.23
C PRO A 37 -7.83 8.85 20.67
N ASP A 38 -7.11 8.74 21.78
CA ASP A 38 -6.51 7.49 22.27
C ASP A 38 -7.41 6.26 22.11
N ARG A 39 -6.79 5.12 21.81
CA ARG A 39 -7.43 3.81 21.51
C ARG A 39 -8.35 3.25 22.60
N ASN A 40 -8.47 3.93 23.75
CA ASN A 40 -9.34 3.55 24.87
C ASN A 40 -10.71 4.25 24.86
N GLU A 41 -10.98 5.14 23.89
CA GLU A 41 -12.30 5.74 23.75
C GLU A 41 -13.24 4.83 22.95
N SER A 42 -14.33 4.39 23.58
CA SER A 42 -15.35 3.55 22.95
C SER A 42 -16.13 4.36 21.92
N LEU A 43 -15.79 4.20 20.64
CA LEU A 43 -16.62 4.70 19.55
C LEU A 43 -18.00 4.07 19.61
N ILE A 44 -19.04 4.84 19.27
CA ILE A 44 -20.42 4.33 19.16
C ILE A 44 -20.48 3.18 18.15
N LYS A 45 -19.69 3.27 17.09
CA LYS A 45 -19.46 2.19 16.11
C LYS A 45 -17.97 2.08 15.81
N PRO A 46 -17.38 0.87 15.86
CA PRO A 46 -16.01 0.67 15.43
C PRO A 46 -15.81 1.09 13.97
N ILE A 47 -14.67 1.70 13.68
CA ILE A 47 -14.25 2.10 12.33
C ILE A 47 -12.73 2.00 12.23
N ASN A 48 -12.21 1.63 11.06
CA ASN A 48 -10.80 1.81 10.75
C ASN A 48 -10.53 3.30 10.51
N PRO A 49 -9.71 3.98 11.34
CA PRO A 49 -9.53 5.43 11.24
C PRO A 49 -8.57 5.84 10.13
N ARG A 50 -7.94 4.89 9.41
CA ARG A 50 -7.04 5.21 8.30
C ARG A 50 -7.83 5.89 7.19
N LEU A 51 -7.24 6.95 6.65
CA LEU A 51 -7.87 7.80 5.65
C LEU A 51 -6.80 8.24 4.64
N ASP A 52 -6.85 7.67 3.43
CA ASP A 52 -6.16 8.21 2.28
C ASP A 52 -6.98 9.37 1.69
N GLY A 53 -6.86 10.55 2.33
CA GLY A 53 -7.64 11.73 1.99
C GLY A 53 -6.82 13.01 2.06
N CYS A 54 -7.21 13.99 1.25
CA CYS A 54 -6.54 15.29 1.23
C CYS A 54 -7.44 16.40 1.77
N ILE A 55 -6.88 17.24 2.65
CA ILE A 55 -7.58 18.37 3.26
C ILE A 55 -6.87 19.65 2.84
N ARG A 56 -7.63 20.61 2.31
CA ARG A 56 -7.16 21.95 1.96
C ARG A 56 -8.17 23.01 2.39
N GLY A 57 -7.73 24.26 2.51
CA GLY A 57 -8.63 25.38 2.84
C GLY A 57 -9.25 25.29 4.23
N TRP A 58 -8.56 24.63 5.17
CA TRP A 58 -9.01 24.48 6.55
C TRP A 58 -9.17 25.83 7.29
N ASN A 59 -10.25 25.94 8.06
CA ASN A 59 -10.55 27.08 8.92
C ASN A 59 -11.09 26.55 10.26
N LEU A 60 -10.30 26.72 11.33
CA LEU A 60 -10.68 26.28 12.68
C LEU A 60 -11.05 27.51 13.52
N MET A 61 -12.35 27.75 13.68
CA MET A 61 -12.92 28.81 14.54
C MET A 61 -12.48 30.24 14.17
N ASN A 62 -12.13 30.51 12.91
CA ASN A 62 -11.53 31.78 12.46
C ASN A 62 -10.30 32.20 13.29
N GLN A 63 -9.65 31.25 13.96
CA GLN A 63 -8.41 31.50 14.67
C GLN A 63 -7.25 31.31 13.69
N ASP A 64 -6.23 32.17 13.80
CA ASP A 64 -4.97 32.06 13.07
C ASP A 64 -4.12 30.84 13.52
N ALA A 65 -4.76 29.77 13.98
CA ALA A 65 -4.17 28.44 14.16
C ALA A 65 -3.52 27.91 12.85
N SER A 66 -3.82 28.56 11.72
CA SER A 66 -3.28 28.25 10.42
C SER A 66 -1.78 28.55 10.27
N GLU A 67 -1.21 29.52 10.99
CA GLU A 67 0.19 29.96 10.78
C GLU A 67 1.21 28.89 11.18
N GLY A 68 1.07 28.31 12.38
CA GLY A 68 2.01 27.31 12.88
C GLY A 68 1.95 25.97 12.14
N VAL A 69 0.78 25.61 11.59
CA VAL A 69 0.60 24.33 10.90
C VAL A 69 0.87 24.44 9.39
N LYS A 70 0.63 25.60 8.76
CA LYS A 70 1.07 25.87 7.38
C LYS A 70 2.58 25.71 7.23
N GLU A 71 3.36 26.21 8.20
CA GLU A 71 4.82 26.06 8.20
C GLU A 71 5.27 24.61 8.31
N VAL A 72 4.59 23.78 9.12
CA VAL A 72 4.89 22.34 9.22
C VAL A 72 4.62 21.60 7.91
N PHE A 73 3.53 21.93 7.21
CA PHE A 73 3.21 21.29 5.94
C PHE A 73 4.17 21.72 4.83
N ARG A 74 4.47 23.01 4.73
CA ARG A 74 5.37 23.56 3.70
C ARG A 74 6.78 22.96 3.76
N GLN A 75 7.24 22.52 4.93
CA GLN A 75 8.56 21.93 5.12
C GLN A 75 8.60 20.40 4.95
N LYS A 76 7.44 19.72 4.83
CA LYS A 76 7.37 18.26 4.76
C LYS A 76 6.60 17.81 3.52
N GLU A 77 7.33 17.51 2.45
CA GLU A 77 6.75 16.95 1.21
C GLU A 77 5.93 15.69 1.44
N SER A 78 6.30 14.86 2.43
CA SER A 78 5.52 13.68 2.84
C SER A 78 4.13 13.98 3.40
N LYS A 79 3.80 15.25 3.62
CA LYS A 79 2.47 15.74 4.02
C LYS A 79 1.69 16.40 2.89
N HIS A 80 2.28 16.50 1.70
CA HIS A 80 1.57 16.96 0.51
C HIS A 80 0.85 15.79 -0.17
N CYS A 81 -0.34 16.08 -0.69
CA CYS A 81 -1.07 15.15 -1.55
C CYS A 81 -0.72 15.42 -3.02
N TYR A 82 -0.96 14.44 -3.89
CA TYR A 82 -1.00 14.70 -5.33
C TYR A 82 -2.13 15.69 -5.66
N VAL A 83 -1.87 16.59 -6.62
CA VAL A 83 -2.86 17.59 -7.08
C VAL A 83 -4.01 16.92 -7.82
N HIS A 84 -3.68 15.90 -8.60
CA HIS A 84 -4.62 15.09 -9.36
C HIS A 84 -4.44 13.63 -8.95
N VAL A 85 -5.55 12.93 -8.78
CA VAL A 85 -5.57 11.51 -8.41
C VAL A 85 -6.62 10.77 -9.21
N GLU A 86 -6.36 9.50 -9.45
CA GLU A 86 -7.24 8.51 -10.03
C GLU A 86 -7.50 7.41 -9.00
N LYS A 87 -8.55 6.62 -9.22
CA LYS A 87 -8.86 5.46 -8.37
C LYS A 87 -7.72 4.44 -8.42
N GLY A 88 -7.40 3.81 -7.28
CA GLY A 88 -6.47 2.69 -7.18
C GLY A 88 -5.41 2.93 -6.12
N SER A 89 -4.53 1.95 -5.89
CA SER A 89 -3.49 2.04 -4.88
C SER A 89 -2.14 2.30 -5.52
N PHE A 90 -1.41 3.30 -5.03
CA PHE A 90 -0.11 3.66 -5.59
C PHE A 90 1.04 3.10 -4.75
N PHE A 91 1.94 2.42 -5.45
CA PHE A 91 3.20 1.92 -4.92
C PHE A 91 4.33 2.75 -5.53
N SER A 92 5.16 3.37 -4.67
CA SER A 92 6.28 4.21 -5.10
C SER A 92 7.56 3.42 -5.45
N GLY A 93 7.56 2.09 -5.25
CA GLY A 93 8.77 1.26 -5.40
C GLY A 93 9.65 1.18 -4.14
N GLU A 94 9.11 1.47 -2.96
CA GLU A 94 9.90 1.51 -1.70
C GLU A 94 9.42 0.54 -0.62
N GLY A 95 8.27 -0.11 -0.80
CA GLY A 95 7.66 -0.90 0.24
C GLY A 95 6.61 -1.90 -0.22
N LEU A 96 6.06 -2.62 0.75
CA LEU A 96 5.12 -3.73 0.55
C LEU A 96 3.93 -3.65 1.50
N ALA A 97 2.91 -4.46 1.22
CA ALA A 97 1.81 -4.74 2.14
C ALA A 97 1.69 -6.24 2.40
N LEU A 98 1.33 -6.60 3.64
CA LEU A 98 1.08 -7.97 4.09
C LEU A 98 -0.42 -8.14 4.37
N PHE A 99 -0.99 -9.18 3.77
CA PHE A 99 -2.34 -9.66 4.05
C PHE A 99 -2.30 -11.09 4.59
N ASN A 100 -3.20 -11.36 5.54
CA ASN A 100 -3.45 -12.70 6.05
C ASN A 100 -4.73 -13.21 5.38
N ILE A 101 -4.57 -14.02 4.34
CA ILE A 101 -5.66 -14.60 3.56
C ILE A 101 -5.62 -16.11 3.76
N ASP A 102 -6.76 -16.68 4.12
CA ASP A 102 -6.90 -18.13 4.21
C ASP A 102 -7.28 -18.71 2.85
N TYR A 103 -6.39 -19.54 2.31
CA TYR A 103 -6.60 -20.25 1.05
C TYR A 103 -7.13 -21.67 1.25
N GLY A 104 -7.23 -22.13 2.50
CA GLY A 104 -7.72 -23.44 2.89
C GLY A 104 -9.24 -23.47 3.00
N SER A 105 -9.94 -23.67 1.90
CA SER A 105 -11.35 -24.08 1.95
C SER A 105 -11.52 -25.40 1.21
N THR A 106 -11.88 -26.46 1.94
CA THR A 106 -12.28 -27.79 1.41
C THR A 106 -11.17 -28.69 0.82
N ASN A 107 -10.08 -28.95 1.54
CA ASN A 107 -8.98 -29.88 1.19
C ASN A 107 -8.25 -29.64 -0.15
N LEU A 108 -8.72 -28.69 -0.96
CA LEU A 108 -8.15 -28.26 -2.23
C LEU A 108 -8.09 -26.74 -2.17
N TRP A 109 -6.88 -26.19 -2.06
CA TRP A 109 -6.69 -24.75 -2.09
C TRP A 109 -7.04 -24.23 -3.49
N LYS A 110 -7.57 -23.01 -3.52
CA LYS A 110 -7.79 -22.27 -4.77
C LYS A 110 -7.29 -20.85 -4.58
N LEU A 111 -6.52 -20.39 -5.56
CA LEU A 111 -6.04 -19.03 -5.66
C LEU A 111 -6.58 -18.42 -6.94
N ASP A 112 -7.42 -17.41 -6.81
CA ASP A 112 -7.96 -16.59 -7.89
C ASP A 112 -7.51 -15.15 -7.65
N VAL A 113 -6.66 -14.61 -8.51
CA VAL A 113 -6.10 -13.27 -8.37
C VAL A 113 -6.43 -12.46 -9.61
N VAL A 114 -7.14 -11.36 -9.41
CA VAL A 114 -7.43 -10.38 -10.48
C VAL A 114 -6.72 -9.08 -10.13
N MET A 115 -5.80 -8.65 -11.00
CA MET A 115 -5.05 -7.41 -10.84
C MET A 115 -5.38 -6.45 -11.99
N SER A 116 -5.66 -5.19 -11.65
CA SER A 116 -5.70 -4.09 -12.60
C SER A 116 -4.48 -3.21 -12.37
N ILE A 117 -3.53 -3.24 -13.31
CA ILE A 117 -2.20 -2.67 -13.13
C ILE A 117 -1.90 -1.57 -14.14
N ARG A 118 -1.14 -0.57 -13.69
CA ARG A 118 -0.49 0.44 -14.53
C ARG A 118 0.92 0.68 -13.99
N PRO A 119 1.93 -0.09 -14.46
CA PRO A 119 3.32 0.04 -14.02
C PRO A 119 3.92 1.39 -14.44
N SER A 120 4.89 1.89 -13.67
CA SER A 120 5.67 3.10 -14.00
C SER A 120 7.01 2.77 -14.69
N SER A 121 7.09 1.66 -15.44
CA SER A 121 8.30 1.19 -16.15
C SER A 121 9.50 0.83 -15.24
N SER A 122 9.28 -0.09 -14.30
CA SER A 122 10.37 -0.74 -13.56
C SER A 122 9.99 -2.18 -13.20
N THR A 123 11.02 -3.03 -13.06
CA THR A 123 10.86 -4.40 -12.61
C THR A 123 10.44 -4.43 -11.14
N GLY A 124 9.43 -5.22 -10.78
CA GLY A 124 9.00 -5.33 -9.38
C GLY A 124 7.89 -6.36 -9.15
N VAL A 125 7.83 -6.87 -7.91
CA VAL A 125 6.89 -7.91 -7.49
C VAL A 125 5.50 -7.32 -7.26
N LEU A 126 4.50 -7.79 -7.99
CA LEU A 126 3.09 -7.40 -7.83
C LEU A 126 2.43 -8.16 -6.68
N PHE A 127 2.58 -9.48 -6.69
CA PHE A 127 1.93 -10.42 -5.78
C PHE A 127 2.91 -11.53 -5.43
N ALA A 128 2.93 -11.97 -4.17
CA ALA A 128 3.69 -13.13 -3.76
C ALA A 128 3.05 -13.86 -2.58
N LEU A 129 3.24 -15.18 -2.57
CA LEU A 129 3.04 -16.02 -1.41
C LEU A 129 4.41 -16.33 -0.80
N VAL A 130 4.51 -16.26 0.52
CA VAL A 130 5.74 -16.55 1.27
C VAL A 130 5.42 -17.57 2.36
N SER A 131 6.25 -18.61 2.46
CA SER A 131 6.14 -19.63 3.51
C SER A 131 7.53 -20.13 3.91
N ASN A 132 7.85 -20.17 5.21
CA ASN A 132 9.12 -20.68 5.74
C ASN A 132 10.37 -20.18 4.98
N HIS A 133 10.46 -18.86 4.72
CA HIS A 133 11.55 -18.22 3.97
C HIS A 133 11.68 -18.62 2.48
N SER A 134 10.69 -19.32 1.94
CA SER A 134 10.55 -19.60 0.51
C SER A 134 9.47 -18.70 -0.12
N VAL A 135 9.56 -18.53 -1.44
CA VAL A 135 8.57 -17.80 -2.25
C VAL A 135 7.89 -18.82 -3.19
N PRO A 136 6.91 -19.59 -2.69
CA PRO A 136 6.25 -20.65 -3.47
C PRO A 136 5.52 -20.16 -4.72
N LEU A 137 5.07 -18.90 -4.74
CA LEU A 137 4.44 -18.28 -5.89
C LEU A 137 4.74 -16.77 -5.89
N SER A 138 5.14 -16.22 -7.03
CA SER A 138 5.22 -14.76 -7.21
C SER A 138 4.88 -14.35 -8.64
N VAL A 139 4.37 -13.13 -8.77
CA VAL A 139 4.09 -12.48 -10.04
C VAL A 139 4.84 -11.16 -10.03
N ALA A 140 5.63 -10.91 -11.08
CA ALA A 140 6.41 -9.68 -11.20
C ALA A 140 6.26 -9.06 -12.59
N VAL A 141 6.29 -7.73 -12.63
CA VAL A 141 6.60 -6.99 -13.87
C VAL A 141 8.10 -7.13 -14.09
N VAL A 142 8.51 -7.50 -15.30
CA VAL A 142 9.90 -7.63 -15.69
C VAL A 142 10.14 -6.76 -16.92
N THR A 143 11.07 -5.82 -16.77
CA THR A 143 11.44 -4.84 -17.80
C THR A 143 12.77 -5.27 -18.41
N GLN A 144 12.77 -5.78 -19.64
CA GLN A 144 13.99 -6.22 -20.35
C GLN A 144 14.11 -5.49 -21.70
N GLY A 145 14.81 -4.36 -21.71
CA GLY A 145 15.02 -3.58 -22.93
C GLY A 145 13.71 -2.91 -23.40
N PRO A 146 13.28 -3.08 -24.67
CA PRO A 146 12.06 -2.44 -25.18
C PRO A 146 10.76 -3.16 -24.78
N ASP A 147 10.84 -4.39 -24.27
CA ASP A 147 9.69 -5.26 -24.07
C ASP A 147 9.46 -5.57 -22.58
N ASP A 148 8.43 -4.95 -22.01
CA ASP A 148 7.94 -5.28 -20.67
C ASP A 148 7.02 -6.52 -20.73
N ASN A 149 7.13 -7.40 -19.74
CA ASN A 149 6.27 -8.57 -19.59
C ASN A 149 5.95 -8.85 -18.12
N LEU A 150 4.94 -9.68 -17.88
CA LEU A 150 4.73 -10.28 -16.56
C LEU A 150 5.30 -11.68 -16.54
N GLN A 151 5.99 -12.03 -15.45
CA GLN A 151 6.51 -13.36 -15.22
C GLN A 151 5.89 -13.94 -13.96
N PHE A 152 5.50 -15.21 -14.06
CA PHE A 152 4.88 -15.98 -13.00
C PHE A 152 5.90 -17.04 -12.56
N PHE A 153 6.31 -16.97 -11.30
CA PHE A 153 7.31 -17.84 -10.73
C PHE A 153 6.71 -18.76 -9.68
N MET A 154 7.16 -20.01 -9.65
CA MET A 154 6.89 -20.97 -8.58
C MET A 154 8.21 -21.51 -8.06
N ASP A 155 8.50 -21.31 -6.78
CA ASP A 155 9.82 -21.59 -6.17
C ASP A 155 11.00 -21.06 -7.01
N GLY A 156 10.85 -19.83 -7.53
CA GLY A 156 11.86 -19.15 -8.34
C GLY A 156 11.97 -19.62 -9.80
N ILE A 157 11.21 -20.63 -10.22
CA ILE A 157 11.16 -21.10 -11.61
C ILE A 157 10.07 -20.33 -12.37
N CYS A 158 10.42 -19.70 -13.49
CA CYS A 158 9.45 -19.04 -14.36
C CYS A 158 8.59 -20.09 -15.09
N VAL A 159 7.32 -20.18 -14.73
CA VAL A 159 6.36 -21.16 -15.26
C VAL A 159 5.45 -20.58 -16.34
N ALA A 160 5.31 -19.26 -16.39
CA ALA A 160 4.59 -18.58 -17.45
C ALA A 160 5.09 -17.14 -17.65
N THR A 161 4.98 -16.66 -18.88
CA THR A 161 5.26 -15.28 -19.28
C THR A 161 4.05 -14.73 -20.02
N LEU A 162 3.61 -13.54 -19.62
CA LEU A 162 2.56 -12.79 -20.29
C LEU A 162 3.15 -11.56 -20.95
N GLN A 163 3.03 -11.50 -22.28
CA GLN A 163 3.45 -10.35 -23.08
C GLN A 163 2.24 -9.48 -23.38
N SER A 164 2.37 -8.18 -23.11
CA SER A 164 1.32 -7.21 -23.38
C SER A 164 1.91 -5.84 -23.67
N LEU A 165 1.51 -5.24 -24.79
CA LEU A 165 1.85 -3.85 -25.08
C LEU A 165 1.26 -2.91 -24.03
N MET A 166 0.13 -3.27 -23.40
CA MET A 166 -0.56 -2.45 -22.41
C MET A 166 0.30 -2.12 -21.18
N LEU A 167 1.34 -2.90 -20.88
CA LEU A 167 2.27 -2.60 -19.79
C LEU A 167 3.02 -1.27 -20.00
N CYS A 168 3.16 -0.84 -21.25
CA CYS A 168 3.83 0.39 -21.65
C CYS A 168 2.85 1.56 -21.94
N TYR A 169 1.54 1.36 -21.77
CA TYR A 169 0.53 2.37 -22.07
C TYR A 169 -0.06 3.02 -20.81
N PRO A 170 -0.63 4.23 -20.94
CA PRO A 170 -1.32 4.90 -19.83
C PRO A 170 -2.56 4.19 -19.30
N ASP A 171 -3.14 3.27 -20.07
CA ASP A 171 -4.31 2.50 -19.68
C ASP A 171 -3.93 1.31 -18.79
N ARG A 172 -4.91 0.77 -18.07
CA ARG A 172 -4.69 -0.37 -17.17
C ARG A 172 -4.74 -1.71 -17.91
N LEU A 173 -3.79 -2.59 -17.62
CA LEU A 173 -3.85 -4.00 -17.97
C LEU A 173 -4.63 -4.76 -16.88
N VAL A 174 -5.60 -5.58 -17.27
CA VAL A 174 -6.32 -6.46 -16.33
C VAL A 174 -5.82 -7.89 -16.53
N VAL A 175 -5.32 -8.49 -15.47
CA VAL A 175 -4.75 -9.84 -15.46
C VAL A 175 -5.50 -10.69 -14.44
N GLU A 176 -5.97 -11.84 -14.89
CA GLU A 176 -6.61 -12.86 -14.06
C GLU A 176 -5.71 -14.10 -14.04
N MET A 177 -5.32 -14.52 -12.84
CA MET A 177 -4.52 -15.71 -12.59
C MET A 177 -5.30 -16.64 -11.66
N LYS A 178 -5.54 -17.87 -12.12
CA LYS A 178 -6.13 -18.95 -11.34
C LYS A 178 -5.11 -20.06 -11.16
N ALA A 179 -4.81 -20.38 -9.92
CA ALA A 179 -3.94 -21.49 -9.55
C ALA A 179 -4.66 -22.44 -8.58
N SER A 180 -4.44 -23.73 -8.78
CA SER A 180 -4.93 -24.81 -7.92
C SER A 180 -4.03 -26.03 -8.09
N ALA A 181 -4.35 -27.12 -7.40
CA ALA A 181 -3.67 -28.41 -7.61
C ALA A 181 -3.76 -28.91 -9.08
N ASP A 182 -4.82 -28.52 -9.81
CA ASP A 182 -5.08 -29.00 -11.17
C ASP A 182 -4.32 -28.23 -12.25
N GLY A 183 -3.83 -27.02 -11.95
CA GLY A 183 -3.17 -26.20 -12.96
C GLY A 183 -3.07 -24.71 -12.63
N LEU A 184 -2.39 -24.03 -13.55
CA LEU A 184 -2.25 -22.57 -13.62
C LEU A 184 -2.92 -22.07 -14.91
N HIS A 185 -3.84 -21.13 -14.77
CA HIS A 185 -4.51 -20.47 -15.89
C HIS A 185 -4.35 -18.96 -15.76
N ILE A 186 -3.81 -18.33 -16.80
CA ILE A 186 -3.60 -16.89 -16.87
C ILE A 186 -4.33 -16.33 -18.08
N THR A 187 -5.08 -15.25 -17.88
CA THR A 187 -5.74 -14.51 -18.95
C THR A 187 -5.53 -13.01 -18.73
N ALA A 188 -5.39 -12.28 -19.83
CA ALA A 188 -5.39 -10.82 -19.83
C ALA A 188 -5.90 -10.30 -21.17
N ASN A 189 -6.42 -9.07 -21.19
CA ASN A 189 -6.86 -8.44 -22.43
C ASN A 189 -5.66 -8.11 -23.33
N SER A 190 -5.84 -8.28 -24.65
CA SER A 190 -4.86 -7.89 -25.68
C SER A 190 -3.43 -8.40 -25.42
N SER A 191 -3.30 -9.62 -24.91
CA SER A 191 -2.03 -10.19 -24.44
C SER A 191 -1.86 -11.63 -24.90
N SER A 192 -0.61 -12.11 -24.95
CA SER A 192 -0.27 -13.51 -25.19
C SER A 192 0.36 -14.11 -23.94
N VAL A 193 0.06 -15.39 -23.67
CA VAL A 193 0.63 -16.13 -22.54
C VAL A 193 1.39 -17.34 -23.08
N SER A 194 2.64 -17.50 -22.67
CA SER A 194 3.44 -18.70 -22.90
C SER A 194 3.72 -19.39 -21.57
N TYR A 195 3.62 -20.72 -21.56
CA TYR A 195 3.92 -21.55 -20.38
C TYR A 195 5.24 -22.28 -20.58
N SER A 196 5.89 -22.66 -19.49
CA SER A 196 7.02 -23.59 -19.51
C SER A 196 6.58 -24.97 -20.07
N ASP A 197 7.54 -25.85 -20.31
CA ASP A 197 7.24 -27.23 -20.65
C ASP A 197 6.41 -27.92 -19.53
N SER A 198 5.68 -28.96 -19.92
CA SER A 198 4.73 -29.65 -19.05
C SER A 198 5.39 -30.29 -17.83
N GLU A 199 6.66 -30.72 -17.93
CA GLU A 199 7.37 -31.36 -16.82
C GLU A 199 7.75 -30.31 -15.76
N THR A 200 8.32 -29.19 -16.20
CA THR A 200 8.65 -28.04 -15.35
C THR A 200 7.40 -27.51 -14.64
N LEU A 201 6.31 -27.29 -15.37
CA LEU A 201 5.05 -26.77 -14.80
C LEU A 201 4.45 -27.76 -13.79
N SER A 202 4.41 -29.06 -14.12
CA SER A 202 3.87 -30.09 -13.21
C SER A 202 4.70 -30.21 -11.94
N MET A 203 6.03 -30.14 -12.04
CA MET A 203 6.92 -30.21 -10.87
C MET A 203 6.72 -28.99 -9.96
N ALA A 204 6.63 -27.80 -10.55
CA ALA A 204 6.41 -26.55 -9.81
C ALA A 204 5.05 -26.53 -9.11
N LEU A 205 3.97 -26.96 -9.80
CA LEU A 205 2.63 -27.07 -9.21
C LEU A 205 2.57 -28.08 -8.06
N SER A 206 3.28 -29.20 -8.16
CA SER A 206 3.34 -30.20 -7.09
C SER A 206 3.96 -29.63 -5.80
N LYS A 207 5.04 -28.85 -5.93
CA LYS A 207 5.66 -28.16 -4.79
C LYS A 207 4.75 -27.09 -4.20
N LEU A 208 4.14 -26.25 -5.05
CA LEU A 208 3.17 -25.26 -4.61
C LEU A 208 2.01 -25.92 -3.85
N ASN A 209 1.48 -27.04 -4.37
CA ASN A 209 0.39 -27.77 -3.73
C ASN A 209 0.76 -28.26 -2.32
N SER A 210 1.99 -28.75 -2.13
CA SER A 210 2.50 -29.12 -0.80
C SER A 210 2.58 -27.91 0.13
N THR A 211 3.13 -26.79 -0.34
CA THR A 211 3.28 -25.57 0.47
C THR A 211 1.93 -24.96 0.87
N MET A 212 0.94 -25.03 -0.02
CA MET A 212 -0.42 -24.54 0.23
C MET A 212 -1.22 -25.37 1.24
N GLN A 213 -0.71 -26.53 1.68
CA GLN A 213 -1.27 -27.25 2.85
C GLN A 213 -0.86 -26.61 4.18
N GLY A 214 0.15 -25.74 4.17
CA GLY A 214 0.63 -25.01 5.32
C GLY A 214 0.14 -23.56 5.35
N HIS A 215 0.66 -22.81 6.32
CA HIS A 215 0.41 -21.37 6.41
C HIS A 215 1.24 -20.61 5.36
N VAL A 216 0.59 -19.71 4.63
CA VAL A 216 1.21 -18.83 3.65
C VAL A 216 0.86 -17.38 3.96
N HIS A 217 1.83 -16.49 3.81
CA HIS A 217 1.61 -15.05 3.92
C HIS A 217 1.49 -14.43 2.53
N THR A 218 0.54 -13.50 2.37
CA THR A 218 0.31 -12.82 1.09
C THR A 218 0.96 -11.46 1.10
N TYR A 219 1.93 -11.24 0.20
CA TYR A 219 2.64 -9.97 0.05
C TYR A 219 2.26 -9.31 -1.27
N ILE A 220 1.99 -8.00 -1.22
CA ILE A 220 1.65 -7.19 -2.37
C ILE A 220 2.69 -6.08 -2.52
N GLY A 221 3.16 -5.88 -3.75
CA GLY A 221 4.10 -4.81 -4.11
C GLY A 221 5.58 -5.08 -3.76
N GLY A 222 5.91 -6.23 -3.19
CA GLY A 222 7.27 -6.57 -2.79
C GLY A 222 7.37 -7.89 -2.04
N LEU A 223 8.55 -8.14 -1.48
CA LEU A 223 8.85 -9.29 -0.64
C LEU A 223 9.47 -8.84 0.68
N PRO A 224 9.26 -9.60 1.78
CA PRO A 224 9.99 -9.36 3.02
C PRO A 224 11.50 -9.60 2.79
N ASP A 225 12.31 -9.22 3.77
CA ASP A 225 13.76 -9.46 3.72
C ASP A 225 14.04 -10.97 3.66
N LEU A 226 14.44 -11.44 2.49
CA LEU A 226 14.70 -12.83 2.15
C LEU A 226 16.00 -12.92 1.33
N PRO A 227 16.73 -14.05 1.38
CA PRO A 227 17.91 -14.22 0.54
C PRO A 227 17.57 -14.06 -0.94
N LEU A 228 18.41 -13.33 -1.67
CA LEU A 228 18.24 -13.08 -3.12
C LEU A 228 18.25 -14.38 -3.95
N SER A 229 18.73 -15.50 -3.39
CA SER A 229 18.72 -16.80 -4.05
C SER A 229 17.34 -17.47 -4.10
N VAL A 230 16.34 -16.97 -3.36
CA VAL A 230 15.02 -17.61 -3.25
C VAL A 230 14.11 -17.27 -4.43
N THR A 231 14.31 -16.11 -5.06
CA THR A 231 13.48 -15.64 -6.18
C THR A 231 14.32 -14.81 -7.16
N PRO A 232 14.07 -14.91 -8.47
CA PRO A 232 14.75 -14.09 -9.47
C PRO A 232 14.49 -12.59 -9.29
N ILE A 233 13.29 -12.21 -8.83
CA ILE A 233 12.86 -10.83 -8.67
C ILE A 233 12.48 -10.57 -7.22
N SER A 234 13.13 -9.56 -6.62
CA SER A 234 12.85 -9.08 -5.25
C SER A 234 12.61 -7.58 -5.16
N ALA A 235 12.68 -6.86 -6.29
CA ALA A 235 12.45 -5.43 -6.34
C ALA A 235 10.99 -5.08 -5.99
N PHE A 236 10.80 -3.93 -5.34
CA PHE A 236 9.47 -3.40 -5.03
C PHE A 236 8.79 -2.90 -6.30
N TYR A 237 7.49 -3.15 -6.39
CA TYR A 237 6.66 -2.66 -7.49
C TYR A 237 6.52 -1.14 -7.42
N HIS A 238 6.64 -0.50 -8.57
CA HIS A 238 6.32 0.90 -8.75
C HIS A 238 5.20 1.03 -9.80
N GLY A 239 4.04 1.49 -9.34
CA GLY A 239 2.91 1.77 -10.21
C GLY A 239 1.58 1.77 -9.46
N CYS A 240 0.52 1.75 -10.25
CA CYS A 240 -0.85 1.71 -9.77
C CYS A 240 -1.42 0.30 -9.82
N LEU A 241 -2.04 -0.13 -8.73
CA LEU A 241 -2.59 -1.48 -8.58
C LEU A 241 -3.99 -1.40 -7.93
N GLU A 242 -4.93 -2.14 -8.49
CA GLU A 242 -6.10 -2.66 -7.76
C GLU A 242 -6.03 -4.18 -7.81
N ILE A 243 -6.29 -4.87 -6.70
CA ILE A 243 -6.18 -6.32 -6.63
C ILE A 243 -7.37 -6.94 -5.90
N ASN A 244 -7.86 -8.05 -6.44
CA ASN A 244 -8.84 -8.92 -5.86
C ASN A 244 -8.23 -10.31 -5.70
N VAL A 245 -8.42 -10.92 -4.53
CA VAL A 245 -7.99 -12.28 -4.23
C VAL A 245 -9.21 -13.08 -3.76
N ASN A 246 -9.48 -14.20 -4.43
CA ASN A 246 -10.60 -15.11 -4.15
C ASN A 246 -11.98 -14.40 -4.09
N GLY A 247 -12.18 -13.40 -4.95
CA GLY A 247 -13.43 -12.63 -5.03
C GLY A 247 -13.47 -11.43 -4.08
N GLN A 248 -12.52 -11.30 -3.14
CA GLN A 248 -12.42 -10.16 -2.23
C GLN A 248 -11.43 -9.11 -2.75
N GLN A 249 -11.91 -7.88 -2.96
CA GLN A 249 -11.04 -6.74 -3.21
C GLN A 249 -10.20 -6.44 -1.95
N LEU A 250 -8.88 -6.34 -2.11
CA LEU A 250 -8.01 -6.02 -0.98
C LEU A 250 -8.06 -4.53 -0.68
N ASP A 251 -8.33 -4.19 0.57
CA ASP A 251 -8.21 -2.83 1.08
C ASP A 251 -6.89 -2.69 1.84
N PHE A 252 -5.99 -1.84 1.35
CA PHE A 252 -4.67 -1.63 1.97
C PHE A 252 -4.75 -0.99 3.35
N ASP A 253 -5.86 -0.34 3.71
CA ASP A 253 -6.05 0.12 5.08
C ASP A 253 -6.39 -1.01 6.05
N GLU A 254 -6.85 -2.17 5.55
CA GLU A 254 -7.09 -3.41 6.32
C GLU A 254 -5.89 -4.37 6.31
N ALA A 255 -4.79 -4.00 5.65
CA ALA A 255 -3.58 -4.81 5.63
C ALA A 255 -3.03 -5.02 7.05
N ALA A 256 -2.51 -6.23 7.32
CA ALA A 256 -1.88 -6.55 8.60
C ALA A 256 -0.61 -5.70 8.81
N SER A 257 0.11 -5.42 7.74
CA SER A 257 1.19 -4.42 7.68
C SER A 257 1.17 -3.73 6.32
N LYS A 258 1.46 -2.44 6.29
CA LYS A 258 1.56 -1.64 5.07
C LYS A 258 2.67 -0.61 5.24
N ASP A 259 3.57 -0.54 4.27
CA ASP A 259 4.59 0.50 4.24
C ASP A 259 3.97 1.90 4.02
N ASN A 260 4.56 2.93 4.63
CA ASN A 260 4.04 4.31 4.57
C ASN A 260 4.13 4.94 3.18
N SER A 261 4.96 4.37 2.31
CA SER A 261 5.09 4.79 0.91
C SER A 261 3.87 4.41 0.05
N ILE A 262 3.05 3.45 0.50
CA ILE A 262 1.86 2.98 -0.24
C ILE A 262 0.66 3.88 0.02
N LYS A 263 0.04 4.38 -1.05
CA LYS A 263 -1.26 5.07 -1.00
C LYS A 263 -2.38 4.07 -1.23
N SER A 264 -3.33 4.00 -0.30
CA SER A 264 -4.34 2.95 -0.28
C SER A 264 -5.37 3.09 -1.39
N HIS A 265 -5.78 4.32 -1.72
CA HIS A 265 -6.97 4.56 -2.56
C HIS A 265 -6.77 5.68 -3.59
N SER A 266 -5.58 6.24 -3.67
CA SER A 266 -5.22 7.28 -4.63
C SER A 266 -4.00 6.93 -5.48
N CYS A 267 -4.12 7.18 -6.77
CA CYS A 267 -3.08 6.98 -7.77
C CYS A 267 -2.75 8.29 -8.52
N PRO A 268 -1.48 8.69 -8.68
CA PRO A 268 -1.16 9.84 -9.51
C PRO A 268 -1.48 9.54 -10.98
N PRO A 269 -2.00 10.49 -11.76
CA PRO A 269 -2.22 10.31 -13.19
C PRO A 269 -0.88 10.14 -13.91
N VAL A 270 -0.92 9.59 -15.12
CA VAL A 270 0.26 9.53 -15.99
C VAL A 270 0.72 10.95 -16.32
N SER A 271 2.02 11.22 -16.17
CA SER A 271 2.58 12.51 -16.59
C SER A 271 2.38 12.69 -18.09
N LYS A 272 1.69 13.75 -18.50
CA LYS A 272 1.69 14.16 -19.90
C LYS A 272 3.09 14.68 -20.22
N ALA A 273 3.77 14.02 -21.16
CA ALA A 273 4.98 14.53 -21.77
C ALA A 273 4.71 15.84 -22.52
#